data_AF-A0A168PWM9-F1
#
_entry.id   AF-A0A168PWM9-F1
#
_cell.length_a   1.000
_cell.length_b   1.000
_cell.length_c   1.000
_cell.angle_alpha   90.00
_cell.angle_beta   90.00
_cell.angle_gamma   90.00
#
_symmetry.space_group_name_H-M   'P 1'
#
loop_
_entity.id
_entity.type
_entity.pdbx_description
1 polymer ?
#
loop_
_entity_poly.entity_id
_entity_poly.type
_entity_poly.pdbx_seq_one_letter_code
_entity_poly.pdbx_strand_id
1 'polypeptide(L)'
;MRNTFLVHETKRILKSRFTQIIILLASSSPLIGALLSNYISEDISNSIFGINSSTLLSQTILFPAKIGAILSTLAFIALTVFEFDKILRFRVNYIIEPISSSIKIHLTKITGLMCAGFISTVGSMIIMIPHYIFNVGSLSNFSYLLLSYTLIIFGSIVLTILMTAGFYLTFRNVNITCIIMLLAVLFGFSFWSIFRFSK
;
A
#
# COMPACT_ATOMS: atom_id res chain seq x y z
N MET A 1 -9.72 -2.43 30.74
CA MET A 1 -10.40 -3.32 29.76
C MET A 1 -10.43 -2.81 28.30
N ARG A 2 -10.10 -1.53 28.00
CA ARG A 2 -10.25 -0.96 26.64
C ARG A 2 -9.17 -1.36 25.62
N ASN A 3 -7.92 -1.58 26.05
CA ASN A 3 -6.82 -1.90 25.14
C ASN A 3 -6.80 -3.37 24.72
N THR A 4 -7.34 -4.28 25.53
CA THR A 4 -7.35 -5.71 25.22
C THR A 4 -8.24 -6.01 24.01
N PHE A 5 -9.40 -5.35 23.88
CA PHE A 5 -10.27 -5.51 22.71
C PHE A 5 -9.61 -5.05 21.40
N LEU A 6 -8.93 -3.89 21.43
CA LEU A 6 -8.18 -3.38 20.28
C LEU A 6 -7.10 -4.34 19.82
N VAL A 7 -6.31 -4.87 20.77
CA VAL A 7 -5.22 -5.79 20.49
C VAL A 7 -5.73 -7.13 19.95
N HIS A 8 -6.87 -7.63 20.45
CA HIS A 8 -7.45 -8.88 19.95
C HIS A 8 -8.00 -8.75 18.53
N GLU A 9 -8.74 -7.67 18.24
CA GLU A 9 -9.29 -7.41 16.92
C GLU A 9 -8.19 -7.16 15.87
N THR A 10 -7.16 -6.39 16.21
CA THR A 10 -6.00 -6.19 15.33
C THR A 10 -5.23 -7.49 15.07
N LYS A 11 -4.98 -8.31 16.11
CA LYS A 11 -4.39 -9.66 15.92
C LYS A 11 -5.25 -10.54 15.01
N ARG A 12 -6.58 -10.47 15.14
CA ARG A 12 -7.49 -11.24 14.31
C ARG A 12 -7.37 -10.86 12.84
N ILE A 13 -7.34 -9.55 12.54
CA ILE A 13 -7.18 -9.03 11.18
C ILE A 13 -5.83 -9.45 10.60
N LEU A 14 -4.75 -9.35 11.39
CA LEU A 14 -3.40 -9.74 10.97
C LEU A 14 -3.23 -11.25 10.76
N LYS A 15 -3.95 -12.09 11.52
CA LYS A 15 -3.87 -13.56 11.41
C LYS A 15 -4.76 -14.13 10.30
N SER A 16 -5.61 -13.30 9.68
CA SER A 16 -6.43 -13.71 8.55
C SER A 16 -5.55 -14.13 7.37
N ARG A 17 -5.83 -15.29 6.78
CA ARG A 17 -5.10 -15.80 5.60
C ARG A 17 -5.08 -14.79 4.46
N PHE A 18 -6.19 -14.07 4.25
CA PHE A 18 -6.30 -13.06 3.21
C PHE A 18 -5.35 -11.87 3.45
N THR A 19 -5.31 -11.35 4.68
CA THR A 19 -4.38 -10.28 5.07
C THR A 19 -2.94 -10.73 4.93
N GLN A 20 -2.61 -11.96 5.30
CA GLN A 20 -1.27 -12.51 5.14
C GLN A 20 -0.85 -12.60 3.67
N ILE A 21 -1.74 -13.05 2.78
CA ILE A 21 -1.48 -13.08 1.34
C ILE A 21 -1.22 -11.66 0.82
N ILE A 22 -2.02 -10.67 1.24
CA ILE A 22 -1.85 -9.28 0.82
C ILE A 22 -0.53 -8.70 1.33
N ILE A 23 -0.15 -8.98 2.58
CA ILE A 23 1.15 -8.56 3.15
C ILE A 23 2.30 -9.18 2.36
N LEU A 24 2.23 -10.48 2.04
CA LEU A 24 3.26 -11.14 1.24
C LEU A 24 3.35 -10.54 -0.17
N LEU A 25 2.20 -10.32 -0.80
CA LEU A 25 2.11 -9.76 -2.15
C LEU A 25 2.67 -8.33 -2.19
N ALA A 26 2.25 -7.47 -1.26
CA ALA A 26 2.75 -6.11 -1.14
C ALA A 26 4.22 -6.06 -0.69
N SER A 27 4.67 -7.01 0.13
CA SER A 27 6.09 -7.14 0.49
C SER A 27 6.96 -7.50 -0.72
N SER A 28 6.46 -8.38 -1.59
CA SER A 28 7.16 -8.80 -2.82
C SER A 28 7.05 -7.80 -3.98
N SER A 29 6.15 -6.81 -3.88
CA SER A 29 5.87 -5.87 -4.96
C SER A 29 7.09 -5.07 -5.45
N PRO A 30 8.01 -4.61 -4.58
CA PRO A 30 9.15 -3.84 -5.05
C PRO A 30 10.18 -4.73 -5.76
N LEU A 31 10.27 -6.02 -5.38
CA LEU A 31 11.12 -7.00 -6.06
C LEU A 31 10.68 -7.20 -7.51
N ILE A 32 9.36 -7.25 -7.74
CA ILE A 32 8.78 -7.32 -9.10
C ILE A 32 9.16 -6.05 -9.88
N GLY A 33 9.12 -4.87 -9.24
CA GLY A 33 9.58 -3.63 -9.84
C GLY A 33 11.07 -3.62 -10.20
N ALA A 34 11.92 -4.21 -9.36
CA ALA A 34 13.37 -4.30 -9.61
C ALA A 34 13.72 -5.33 -10.70
N LEU A 35 12.96 -6.43 -10.79
CA LEU A 35 13.10 -7.37 -11.90
C LEU A 35 12.63 -6.72 -13.21
N LEU A 36 11.51 -5.99 -13.19
CA LEU A 36 11.02 -5.25 -14.35
C LEU A 36 12.01 -4.21 -14.84
N SER A 37 12.76 -3.51 -13.98
CA SER A 37 13.76 -2.53 -14.43
C SER A 37 14.89 -3.14 -15.25
N ASN A 38 15.24 -4.40 -15.02
CA ASN A 38 16.30 -5.06 -15.79
C ASN A 38 15.82 -5.53 -17.18
N TYR A 39 14.51 -5.75 -17.34
CA TYR A 39 13.91 -6.25 -18.58
C TYR A 39 13.25 -5.15 -19.44
N ILE A 40 12.81 -4.04 -18.83
CA ILE A 40 12.15 -2.94 -19.52
C ILE A 40 13.21 -1.99 -20.08
N SER A 41 13.26 -1.86 -21.41
CA SER A 41 14.05 -0.83 -22.09
C SER A 41 13.65 0.59 -21.61
N GLU A 42 14.66 1.46 -21.46
CA GLU A 42 14.51 2.82 -20.88
C GLU A 42 13.35 3.62 -21.47
N ASP A 43 13.02 3.43 -22.75
CA ASP A 43 11.93 4.14 -23.43
C ASP A 43 10.54 3.87 -22.83
N ILE A 44 10.26 2.62 -22.43
CA ILE A 44 8.96 2.22 -21.88
C ILE A 44 8.85 2.64 -20.41
N SER A 45 9.92 2.48 -19.62
CA SER A 45 9.95 2.98 -18.23
C SER A 45 9.83 4.50 -18.17
N ASN A 46 10.40 5.21 -19.13
CA ASN A 46 10.33 6.67 -19.21
C ASN A 46 8.93 7.14 -19.60
N SER A 47 8.27 6.47 -20.56
CA SER A 47 6.92 6.81 -21.00
C SER A 47 5.85 6.47 -19.95
N ILE A 48 5.94 5.28 -19.36
CA ILE A 48 4.91 4.73 -18.45
C ILE A 48 5.18 5.22 -17.01
N PHE A 49 6.38 5.07 -16.48
CA PHE A 49 6.66 5.34 -15.06
C PHE A 49 7.33 6.70 -14.81
N GLY A 50 7.59 7.51 -15.84
CA GLY A 50 8.04 8.91 -15.71
C GLY A 50 9.32 9.07 -14.90
N ILE A 51 10.42 8.41 -15.31
CA ILE A 51 11.72 8.52 -14.64
C ILE A 51 12.80 8.99 -15.61
N ASN A 52 12.95 10.31 -15.74
CA ASN A 52 14.14 10.91 -16.33
C ASN A 52 15.20 11.15 -15.26
N SER A 53 15.76 10.10 -14.66
CA SER A 53 16.88 10.26 -13.73
C SER A 53 18.15 9.65 -14.32
N SER A 54 19.05 10.52 -14.73
CA SER A 54 20.40 10.21 -15.26
C SER A 54 21.35 9.60 -14.20
N THR A 55 20.88 9.37 -12.97
CA THR A 55 21.69 8.83 -11.87
C THR A 55 21.32 7.37 -11.58
N LEU A 56 22.34 6.49 -11.58
CA LEU A 56 22.22 5.04 -11.29
C LEU A 56 21.44 4.76 -9.99
N LEU A 57 21.57 5.61 -8.97
CA LEU A 57 20.87 5.47 -7.70
C LEU A 57 19.35 5.65 -7.79
N SER A 58 18.88 6.59 -8.62
CA SER A 58 17.45 6.86 -8.75
C SER A 58 16.76 5.78 -9.58
N GLN A 59 17.43 5.27 -10.63
CA GLN A 59 16.91 4.12 -11.38
C GLN A 59 16.87 2.85 -10.51
N THR A 60 17.91 2.59 -9.71
CA THR A 60 17.97 1.36 -8.92
C THR A 60 17.12 1.41 -7.64
N ILE A 61 16.90 2.59 -7.03
CA ILE A 61 16.16 2.72 -5.76
C ILE A 61 14.75 3.27 -5.92
N LEU A 62 14.59 4.33 -6.70
CA LEU A 62 13.34 5.04 -6.78
C LEU A 62 12.35 4.30 -7.69
N PHE A 63 12.79 3.79 -8.85
CA PHE A 63 11.92 3.03 -9.76
C PHE A 63 11.21 1.84 -9.08
N PRO A 64 11.91 0.91 -8.41
CA PRO A 64 11.22 -0.21 -7.79
C PRO A 64 10.37 0.21 -6.58
N ALA A 65 10.74 1.28 -5.87
CA ALA A 65 9.89 1.83 -4.80
C ALA A 65 8.56 2.38 -5.35
N LYS A 66 8.59 3.06 -6.51
CA LYS A 66 7.41 3.62 -7.19
C LYS A 66 6.46 2.52 -7.66
N ILE A 67 6.98 1.53 -8.39
CA ILE A 67 6.19 0.38 -8.86
C ILE A 67 5.65 -0.42 -7.67
N GLY A 68 6.50 -0.64 -6.67
CA GLY A 68 6.14 -1.30 -5.43
C GLY A 68 4.96 -0.61 -4.75
N ALA A 69 4.99 0.73 -4.66
CA ALA A 69 3.91 1.53 -4.07
C ALA A 69 2.59 1.42 -4.83
N ILE A 70 2.60 1.39 -6.17
CA ILE A 70 1.38 1.23 -6.98
C ILE A 70 0.75 -0.15 -6.73
N LEU A 71 1.56 -1.21 -6.82
CA LEU A 71 1.12 -2.59 -6.59
C LEU A 71 0.63 -2.79 -5.16
N SER A 72 1.34 -2.26 -4.15
CA SER A 72 0.91 -2.35 -2.76
C SER A 72 -0.38 -1.57 -2.53
N THR A 73 -0.54 -0.40 -3.16
CA THR A 73 -1.76 0.41 -3.08
C THR A 73 -2.96 -0.37 -3.60
N LEU A 74 -2.86 -0.98 -4.78
CA LEU A 74 -3.91 -1.83 -5.33
C LEU A 74 -4.26 -3.00 -4.40
N ALA A 75 -3.25 -3.67 -3.84
CA ALA A 75 -3.47 -4.76 -2.90
C ALA A 75 -4.18 -4.28 -1.62
N PHE A 76 -3.77 -3.14 -1.06
CA PHE A 76 -4.37 -2.58 0.17
C PHE A 76 -5.76 -1.96 -0.05
N ILE A 77 -6.10 -1.49 -1.26
CA ILE A 77 -7.48 -1.13 -1.62
C ILE A 77 -8.38 -2.36 -1.48
N ALA A 78 -8.00 -3.47 -2.12
CA ALA A 78 -8.77 -4.71 -2.06
C ALA A 78 -8.92 -5.22 -0.61
N LEU A 79 -7.84 -5.18 0.18
CA LEU A 79 -7.86 -5.56 1.59
C LEU A 79 -8.81 -4.69 2.42
N THR A 80 -8.73 -3.37 2.25
CA THR A 80 -9.54 -2.42 3.02
C THR A 80 -11.02 -2.59 2.69
N VAL A 81 -11.36 -2.69 1.39
CA VAL A 81 -12.75 -2.92 0.95
C VAL A 81 -13.30 -4.24 1.50
N PHE A 82 -12.53 -5.33 1.43
CA PHE A 82 -12.97 -6.64 1.93
C PHE A 82 -13.19 -6.65 3.44
N GLU A 83 -12.29 -6.04 4.21
CA GLU A 83 -12.38 -5.99 5.67
C GLU A 83 -13.58 -5.15 6.17
N PHE A 84 -13.99 -4.16 5.38
CA PHE A 84 -15.16 -3.34 5.64
C PHE A 84 -16.47 -3.99 5.15
N ASP A 85 -16.50 -4.65 3.98
CA ASP A 85 -17.68 -5.39 3.49
C ASP A 85 -18.09 -6.52 4.43
N LYS A 86 -17.09 -7.22 4.99
CA LYS A 86 -17.34 -8.30 5.95
C LYS A 86 -18.19 -7.82 7.12
N ILE A 87 -17.96 -6.62 7.64
CA ILE A 87 -18.75 -6.06 8.75
C ILE A 87 -20.18 -5.82 8.32
N LEU A 88 -20.37 -5.18 7.17
CA LEU A 88 -21.69 -4.76 6.70
C LEU A 88 -22.61 -5.98 6.54
N ARG A 89 -22.10 -7.08 5.97
CA ARG A 89 -22.85 -8.35 5.87
C ARG A 89 -23.20 -8.97 7.23
N PHE A 90 -22.32 -8.92 8.22
CA PHE A 90 -22.58 -9.49 9.55
C PHE A 90 -23.41 -8.56 10.46
N ARG A 91 -23.42 -7.25 10.20
CA ARG A 91 -24.12 -6.25 11.03
C ARG A 91 -25.58 -6.01 10.64
N VAL A 92 -26.01 -6.42 9.44
CA VAL A 92 -27.45 -6.44 9.07
C VAL A 92 -28.25 -7.37 10.00
N ASN A 93 -27.60 -8.32 10.68
CA ASN A 93 -28.24 -9.14 11.73
C ASN A 93 -28.31 -8.50 13.13
N TYR A 94 -27.77 -7.29 13.33
CA TYR A 94 -27.62 -6.67 14.66
C TYR A 94 -28.13 -5.21 14.67
N ILE A 95 -29.35 -5.01 14.16
CA ILE A 95 -29.98 -3.69 13.88
C ILE A 95 -30.19 -2.82 15.15
N ILE A 96 -29.87 -3.28 16.36
CA ILE A 96 -30.22 -2.57 17.61
C ILE A 96 -29.00 -2.44 18.54
N GLU A 97 -27.96 -1.70 18.16
CA GLU A 97 -26.91 -1.28 19.11
C GLU A 97 -26.36 0.14 18.81
N PRO A 98 -25.97 0.90 19.86
CA PRO A 98 -25.75 2.34 19.79
C PRO A 98 -24.59 2.75 18.87
N ILE A 99 -24.81 3.87 18.17
CA ILE A 99 -23.91 4.51 17.19
C ILE A 99 -22.49 4.75 17.74
N SER A 100 -22.33 4.93 19.06
CA SER A 100 -21.04 5.14 19.72
C SER A 100 -20.11 3.92 19.71
N SER A 101 -20.64 2.71 19.51
CA SER A 101 -19.86 1.48 19.38
C SER A 101 -19.24 1.33 17.98
N SER A 102 -19.94 1.81 16.94
CA SER A 102 -19.54 1.61 15.54
C SER A 102 -18.21 2.30 15.20
N ILE A 103 -18.05 3.56 15.62
CA ILE A 103 -16.83 4.35 15.32
C ILE A 103 -15.57 3.65 15.87
N LYS A 104 -15.68 3.04 17.06
CA LYS A 104 -14.55 2.37 17.72
C LYS A 104 -14.13 1.12 16.94
N ILE A 105 -15.09 0.36 16.43
CA ILE A 105 -14.82 -0.83 15.61
C ILE A 105 -14.11 -0.45 14.31
N HIS A 106 -14.57 0.61 13.63
CA HIS A 106 -13.92 1.10 12.40
C HIS A 106 -12.48 1.59 12.67
N LEU A 107 -12.24 2.35 13.74
CA LEU A 107 -10.90 2.80 14.12
C LEU A 107 -9.96 1.62 14.47
N THR A 108 -10.49 0.59 15.13
CA THR A 108 -9.72 -0.63 15.44
C THR A 108 -9.28 -1.36 14.17
N LYS A 109 -10.12 -1.38 13.14
CA LYS A 109 -9.78 -1.97 11.85
C LYS A 109 -8.75 -1.16 11.10
N ILE A 110 -8.93 0.16 11.03
CA ILE A 110 -7.97 1.06 10.38
C ILE A 110 -6.60 0.90 11.06
N THR A 111 -6.54 0.88 12.39
CA THR A 111 -5.27 0.64 13.11
C THR A 111 -4.66 -0.73 12.82
N GLY A 112 -5.48 -1.80 12.71
CA GLY A 112 -5.01 -3.12 12.28
C GLY A 112 -4.47 -3.15 10.85
N LEU A 113 -5.15 -2.47 9.93
CA LEU A 113 -4.71 -2.27 8.55
C LEU A 113 -3.41 -1.46 8.47
N MET A 114 -3.24 -0.44 9.32
CA MET A 114 -1.98 0.32 9.43
C MET A 114 -0.83 -0.56 9.92
N CYS A 115 -1.07 -1.41 10.92
CA CYS A 115 -0.06 -2.37 11.36
C CYS A 115 0.32 -3.35 10.24
N ALA A 116 -0.67 -3.84 9.46
CA ALA A 116 -0.41 -4.68 8.29
C ALA A 116 0.44 -3.94 7.23
N GLY A 117 0.12 -2.67 6.98
CA GLY A 117 0.90 -1.80 6.10
C GLY A 117 2.34 -1.63 6.56
N PHE A 118 2.54 -1.38 7.85
CA PHE A 118 3.86 -1.27 8.46
C PHE A 118 4.68 -2.56 8.29
N ILE A 119 4.08 -3.72 8.62
CA ILE A 119 4.72 -5.03 8.47
C ILE A 119 5.09 -5.29 7.01
N SER A 120 4.19 -4.96 6.07
CA SER A 120 4.46 -5.08 4.64
C SER A 120 5.64 -4.21 4.21
N THR A 121 5.72 -2.97 4.69
CA THR A 121 6.81 -2.05 4.32
C THR A 121 8.16 -2.48 4.87
N VAL A 122 8.18 -2.99 6.11
CA VAL A 122 9.38 -3.58 6.70
C VAL A 122 9.79 -4.83 5.92
N GLY A 123 8.83 -5.69 5.56
CA GLY A 123 9.07 -6.86 4.73
C GLY A 123 9.66 -6.50 3.37
N SER A 124 9.11 -5.47 2.69
CA SER A 124 9.64 -4.94 1.44
C SER A 124 11.10 -4.51 1.58
N MET A 125 11.44 -3.78 2.64
CA MET A 125 12.84 -3.37 2.89
C MET A 125 13.75 -4.58 3.08
N ILE A 126 13.33 -5.56 3.90
CA ILE A 126 14.11 -6.77 4.17
C ILE A 126 14.37 -7.56 2.88
N ILE A 127 13.39 -7.67 1.99
CA ILE A 127 13.53 -8.36 0.70
C ILE A 127 14.46 -7.58 -0.24
N MET A 128 14.44 -6.25 -0.18
CA MET A 128 15.24 -5.40 -1.07
C MET A 128 16.72 -5.37 -0.72
N ILE A 129 17.06 -5.39 0.58
CA ILE A 129 18.45 -5.34 1.06
C ILE A 129 19.36 -6.38 0.36
N PRO A 130 19.04 -7.69 0.33
CA PRO A 130 19.87 -8.65 -0.36
C PRO A 130 19.97 -8.38 -1.86
N HIS A 131 18.87 -7.96 -2.51
CA HIS A 131 18.89 -7.59 -3.92
C HIS A 131 19.87 -6.44 -4.22
N TYR A 132 19.94 -5.42 -3.36
CA TYR A 132 20.93 -4.34 -3.50
C TYR A 132 22.36 -4.80 -3.33
N ILE A 133 22.63 -5.67 -2.36
CA ILE A 133 23.97 -6.20 -2.12
C ILE A 133 24.48 -6.93 -3.36
N PHE A 134 23.64 -7.76 -3.99
CA PHE A 134 24.02 -8.50 -5.20
C PHE A 134 24.20 -7.60 -6.43
N ASN A 135 23.36 -6.57 -6.61
CA ASN A 135 23.36 -5.79 -7.85
C ASN A 135 24.31 -4.58 -7.83
N VAL A 136 24.52 -3.96 -6.66
CA VAL A 136 25.32 -2.72 -6.52
C VAL A 136 26.62 -2.96 -5.75
N GLY A 137 26.75 -4.07 -5.02
CA GLY A 137 27.96 -4.45 -4.28
C GLY A 137 28.32 -3.55 -3.09
N SER A 138 27.51 -2.52 -2.79
CA SER A 138 27.76 -1.56 -1.72
C SER A 138 26.48 -1.10 -1.02
N LEU A 139 26.52 -1.07 0.31
CA LEU A 139 25.45 -0.62 1.21
C LEU A 139 25.55 0.87 1.57
N SER A 140 26.43 1.64 0.92
CA SER A 140 26.69 3.05 1.30
C SER A 140 25.44 3.94 1.31
N ASN A 141 24.41 3.58 0.53
CA ASN A 141 23.17 4.35 0.40
C ASN A 141 21.98 3.75 1.18
N PHE A 142 22.24 2.96 2.22
CA PHE A 142 21.18 2.33 3.04
C PHE A 142 20.17 3.33 3.61
N SER A 143 20.64 4.52 4.04
CA SER A 143 19.76 5.59 4.55
C SER A 143 18.76 6.08 3.49
N TYR A 144 19.21 6.20 2.24
CA TYR A 144 18.36 6.64 1.13
C TYR A 144 17.29 5.58 0.80
N LEU A 145 17.65 4.30 0.81
CA LEU A 145 16.69 3.20 0.67
C LEU A 145 15.63 3.24 1.77
N LEU A 146 16.05 3.36 3.02
CA LEU A 146 15.13 3.36 4.16
C LEU A 146 14.14 4.54 4.07
N LEU A 147 14.65 5.73 3.73
CA LEU A 147 13.84 6.92 3.58
C LEU A 147 12.84 6.80 2.42
N SER A 148 13.29 6.39 1.23
CA SER A 148 12.44 6.24 0.05
C SER A 148 11.33 5.21 0.26
N TYR A 149 11.66 4.04 0.83
CA TYR A 149 10.68 2.97 1.03
C TYR A 149 9.66 3.34 2.10
N THR A 150 10.10 4.01 3.17
CA THR A 150 9.18 4.51 4.22
C THR A 150 8.27 5.59 3.65
N LEU A 151 8.81 6.62 3.00
CA LEU A 151 7.97 7.74 2.56
C LEU A 151 7.03 7.34 1.42
N ILE A 152 7.53 6.60 0.43
CA ILE A 152 6.77 6.31 -0.79
C ILE A 152 5.80 5.15 -0.54
N ILE A 153 6.29 3.99 -0.06
CA ILE A 153 5.45 2.80 0.08
C ILE A 153 4.55 2.91 1.31
N PHE A 154 5.12 3.18 2.49
CA PHE A 154 4.31 3.28 3.71
C PHE A 154 3.36 4.49 3.64
N GLY A 155 3.84 5.64 3.17
CA GLY A 155 2.98 6.81 2.92
C GLY A 155 1.80 6.51 1.98
N SER A 156 2.06 5.83 0.86
CA SER A 156 1.00 5.45 -0.10
C SER A 156 0.00 4.48 0.51
N ILE A 157 0.46 3.45 1.24
CA ILE A 157 -0.42 2.47 1.90
C ILE A 157 -1.32 3.16 2.94
N VAL A 158 -0.74 4.01 3.80
CA VAL A 158 -1.48 4.74 4.83
C VAL A 158 -2.56 5.62 4.20
N LEU A 159 -2.18 6.41 3.19
CA LEU A 159 -3.11 7.30 2.48
C LEU A 159 -4.24 6.50 1.83
N THR A 160 -3.89 5.39 1.19
CA THR A 160 -4.84 4.48 0.53
C THR A 160 -5.84 3.89 1.51
N ILE A 161 -5.39 3.41 2.67
CA ILE A 161 -6.27 2.85 3.70
C ILE A 161 -7.24 3.92 4.20
N LEU A 162 -6.75 5.12 4.51
CA LEU A 162 -7.59 6.23 4.99
C LEU A 162 -8.64 6.64 3.94
N MET A 163 -8.20 6.80 2.69
CA MET A 163 -9.05 7.25 1.59
C MET A 163 -10.11 6.21 1.25
N THR A 164 -9.73 4.93 1.17
CA THR A 164 -10.65 3.82 0.92
C THR A 164 -11.66 3.69 2.06
N ALA A 165 -11.22 3.75 3.32
CA ALA A 165 -12.11 3.69 4.48
C ALA A 165 -13.09 4.88 4.49
N GLY A 166 -12.60 6.09 4.20
CA GLY A 166 -13.42 7.30 4.10
C GLY A 166 -14.51 7.20 3.05
N PHE A 167 -14.15 6.84 1.81
CA PHE A 167 -15.15 6.65 0.75
C PHE A 167 -16.12 5.52 1.07
N TYR A 168 -15.65 4.43 1.68
CA TYR A 168 -16.52 3.33 2.07
C TYR A 168 -17.56 3.75 3.12
N LEU A 169 -17.16 4.56 4.10
CA LEU A 169 -18.07 5.12 5.10
C LEU A 169 -19.13 6.04 4.48
N THR A 170 -18.76 6.81 3.45
CA THR A 170 -19.66 7.74 2.73
C THR A 170 -20.66 7.03 1.84
N PHE A 171 -20.19 6.13 0.95
CA PHE A 171 -21.06 5.51 -0.06
C PHE A 171 -21.73 4.23 0.41
N ARG A 172 -21.16 3.56 1.44
CA ARG A 172 -21.59 2.24 1.95
C ARG A 172 -21.78 1.16 0.88
N ASN A 173 -21.17 1.36 -0.29
CA ASN A 173 -21.29 0.52 -1.47
C ASN A 173 -19.91 0.13 -1.98
N VAL A 174 -19.61 -1.17 -1.96
CA VAL A 174 -18.32 -1.73 -2.38
C VAL A 174 -17.97 -1.32 -3.81
N ASN A 175 -18.89 -1.48 -4.76
CA ASN A 175 -18.62 -1.26 -6.18
C ASN A 175 -18.22 0.20 -6.46
N ILE A 176 -18.95 1.16 -5.89
CA ILE A 176 -18.67 2.60 -6.07
C ILE A 176 -17.30 2.95 -5.47
N THR A 177 -17.00 2.44 -4.27
CA THR A 177 -15.74 2.73 -3.60
C THR A 177 -14.54 2.17 -4.36
N CYS A 178 -14.69 0.96 -4.94
CA CYS A 178 -13.67 0.35 -5.77
C CYS A 178 -13.40 1.18 -7.03
N ILE A 179 -14.47 1.58 -7.74
CA ILE A 179 -14.36 2.40 -8.95
C ILE A 179 -13.67 3.74 -8.66
N ILE A 180 -14.07 4.44 -7.60
CA ILE A 180 -13.47 5.73 -7.22
C ILE A 180 -12.00 5.57 -6.86
N MET A 181 -11.65 4.54 -6.08
CA MET A 181 -10.25 4.29 -5.71
C MET A 181 -9.41 3.90 -6.92
N LEU A 182 -9.94 3.09 -7.84
CA LEU A 182 -9.25 2.74 -9.08
C LEU A 182 -9.02 3.99 -9.95
N LEU A 183 -10.03 4.85 -10.07
CA LEU A 183 -9.92 6.12 -10.75
C LEU A 183 -8.89 7.05 -10.09
N ALA A 184 -8.83 7.08 -8.75
CA ALA A 184 -7.85 7.86 -8.01
C ALA A 184 -6.42 7.37 -8.24
N VAL A 185 -6.20 6.05 -8.28
CA VAL A 185 -4.89 5.45 -8.62
C VAL A 185 -4.49 5.78 -10.04
N LEU A 186 -5.41 5.65 -11.01
CA LEU A 186 -5.16 6.03 -12.40
C LEU A 186 -4.86 7.53 -12.55
N PHE A 187 -5.59 8.37 -11.83
CA PHE A 187 -5.37 9.82 -11.84
C PHE A 187 -4.02 10.19 -11.21
N GLY A 188 -3.64 9.54 -10.11
CA GLY A 188 -2.31 9.71 -9.50
C GLY A 188 -1.17 9.34 -10.45
N PHE A 189 -1.38 8.29 -11.26
CA PHE A 189 -0.44 7.91 -12.30
C PHE A 189 -0.32 8.95 -13.43
N SER A 190 -1.45 9.48 -13.91
CA SER A 190 -1.48 10.52 -14.96
C SER A 190 -0.92 11.86 -14.47
N PHE A 191 -1.15 12.23 -13.20
CA PHE A 191 -0.57 13.45 -12.63
C PHE A 191 0.96 13.40 -12.63
N TRP A 192 1.52 12.21 -12.39
CA TRP A 192 2.96 12.02 -12.42
C TRP A 192 3.57 12.19 -13.80
N SER A 193 2.87 11.72 -14.84
CA SER A 193 3.32 11.87 -16.22
C SER A 193 3.17 13.32 -16.72
N ILE A 194 2.26 14.11 -16.14
CA ILE A 194 2.03 15.52 -16.49
C ILE A 194 3.04 16.49 -15.84
N PHE A 195 3.52 16.21 -14.63
CA PHE A 195 4.61 16.99 -14.01
C PHE A 195 5.94 16.94 -14.78
N ARG A 196 5.98 16.18 -15.88
CA ARG A 196 7.07 16.04 -16.87
C ARG A 196 7.31 17.27 -17.75
N PHE A 197 6.37 18.24 -17.84
CA PHE A 197 6.49 19.39 -18.76
C PHE A 197 6.95 20.72 -18.13
N SER A 198 7.36 20.72 -16.86
CA SER A 198 7.89 21.93 -16.21
C SER A 198 9.27 21.66 -15.60
N LYS A 199 10.23 21.32 -16.47
CA LYS A 199 11.66 21.63 -16.31
C LYS A 199 12.41 21.36 -17.59
#